data_AF-A0A4V0X2P3-F1
#
_entry.id   AF-A0A4V0X2P3-F1
#
_cell.length_a   1.000
_cell.length_b   1.000
_cell.length_c   1.000
_cell.angle_alpha   90.00
_cell.angle_beta   90.00
_cell.angle_gamma   90.00
#
_symmetry.space_group_name_H-M   'P 1'
#
loop_
_entity.id
_entity.type
_entity.pdbx_description
1 polymer ?
#
loop_
_entity_poly.entity_id
_entity_poly.type
_entity_poly.pdbx_seq_one_letter_code
_entity_poly.pdbx_strand_id
1 'polypeptide(L)'
;MNFIFYKNKNQQFKNDSSAKTAFSLIELSILLMFFGVVISGILSVATSSIVNRSIKTTNDNFQQIYQALGTFLLNNKRLPCPASITLNRLSDASYGQEVVNCNGNGVFQSNSSSNVVYGMVPFKALGLSEQVALDGYRSKIAYVIDKRFAVASEASANFSNVTFSTSPSSNTIIIRDKLLTSDLTLTSDAILVLISYGANKLSAFDPDNSQQNTRSNDVAELDNDITNFINGSPSTATYDNVFMNSAKYSLIFDDDLFYKTKQNLIDDFKAEHLIACFNAGNFFANRHGYFDEVLYATRGCWSPEQRKRLTTKCLRDGSWIQYSPCTFCTIATVSGVNAINVNIGSGTLTCNQPGRTGSVGYQCFIDGSFTTSGNCN
;
A
#
# COMPACT_ATOMS: atom_id res chain seq x y z
N MET A 1 49.84 39.98 17.94
CA MET A 1 49.77 41.34 18.53
C MET A 1 50.05 41.21 20.03
N ASN A 2 50.86 42.12 20.56
CA ASN A 2 51.64 42.04 21.79
C ASN A 2 50.85 41.89 23.11
N PHE A 3 51.51 41.23 24.06
CA PHE A 3 51.31 41.35 25.51
C PHE A 3 51.29 42.81 25.97
N ILE A 4 50.37 43.17 26.88
CA ILE A 4 50.62 44.14 27.94
C ILE A 4 49.92 43.68 29.24
N PHE A 5 50.71 43.24 30.20
CA PHE A 5 50.41 43.29 31.63
C PHE A 5 50.62 44.72 32.13
N TYR A 6 49.65 45.30 32.85
CA TYR A 6 49.82 46.06 34.11
C TYR A 6 48.53 46.83 34.46
N LYS A 7 47.99 46.67 35.66
CA LYS A 7 48.35 47.51 36.82
C LYS A 7 47.38 47.25 37.98
N ASN A 8 48.00 46.82 39.08
CA ASN A 8 47.43 46.70 40.41
C ASN A 8 46.83 48.04 40.87
N LYS A 9 45.54 48.04 41.26
CA LYS A 9 44.95 49.08 42.11
C LYS A 9 44.51 48.41 43.40
N ASN A 10 45.30 48.62 44.45
CA ASN A 10 44.90 48.45 45.83
C ASN A 10 43.62 49.26 46.08
N GLN A 11 42.47 48.60 46.06
CA GLN A 11 41.25 49.14 46.65
C GLN A 11 41.23 48.68 48.11
N GLN A 12 41.45 49.62 49.01
CA GLN A 12 41.20 49.43 50.42
C GLN A 12 39.70 49.19 50.60
N PHE A 13 39.33 47.97 50.98
CA PHE A 13 37.99 47.65 51.41
C PHE A 13 37.73 48.39 52.72
N LYS A 14 36.88 49.43 52.66
CA LYS A 14 36.21 49.96 53.85
C LYS A 14 35.36 48.83 54.41
N ASN A 15 35.69 48.37 55.61
CA ASN A 15 34.84 47.47 56.39
C ASN A 15 33.61 48.25 56.86
N ASP A 16 32.61 48.36 56.00
CA ASP A 16 31.24 48.43 56.50
C ASP A 16 30.97 47.07 57.13
N SER A 17 30.79 47.06 58.44
CA SER A 17 30.32 45.91 59.21
C SER A 17 28.88 45.59 58.82
N SER A 18 28.69 45.13 57.59
CA SER A 18 27.52 44.38 57.17
C SER A 18 27.67 43.01 57.83
N ALA A 19 26.74 42.67 58.71
CA ALA A 19 26.68 41.36 59.36
C ALA A 19 26.72 40.28 58.27
N LYS A 20 27.88 39.64 58.08
CA LYS A 20 27.99 38.48 57.21
C LYS A 20 27.27 37.35 57.90
N THR A 21 26.02 37.13 57.51
CA THR A 21 25.29 35.91 57.82
C THR A 21 26.07 34.75 57.22
N ALA A 22 26.84 34.05 58.05
CA ALA A 22 27.43 32.78 57.65
C ALA A 22 26.28 31.81 57.39
N PHE A 23 26.09 31.41 56.13
CA PHE A 23 25.09 30.41 55.77
C PHE A 23 25.30 29.16 56.60
N SER A 24 24.23 28.71 57.26
CA SER A 24 24.29 27.50 58.07
C SER A 24 24.40 26.29 57.13
N LEU A 25 25.21 25.30 57.50
CA LEU A 25 25.30 24.02 56.78
C LEU A 25 23.92 23.35 56.64
N ILE A 26 23.02 23.59 57.59
CA ILE A 26 21.65 23.06 57.54
C ILE A 26 20.80 23.73 56.46
N GLU A 27 20.98 25.03 56.22
CA GLU A 27 20.22 25.80 55.23
C GLU A 27 20.60 25.37 53.81
N LEU A 28 21.90 25.15 53.56
CA LEU A 28 22.37 24.58 52.30
C LEU A 28 21.87 23.14 52.10
N SER A 29 21.83 22.32 53.16
CA SER A 29 21.33 20.95 53.06
C SER A 29 19.84 20.87 52.73
N ILE A 30 19.03 21.76 53.31
CA ILE A 30 17.59 21.85 53.03
C ILE A 30 17.37 22.36 51.59
N LEU A 31 18.14 23.34 51.13
CA LEU A 31 18.10 23.83 49.74
C LEU A 31 18.44 22.72 48.74
N LEU A 32 19.49 21.94 48.98
CA LEU A 32 19.87 20.82 48.12
C LEU A 32 18.82 19.71 48.11
N MET A 33 18.17 19.44 49.25
CA MET A 33 17.04 18.52 49.33
C MET A 33 15.88 19.00 48.47
N PHE A 34 15.52 20.29 48.54
CA PHE A 34 14.47 20.88 47.69
C PHE A 34 14.83 20.81 46.20
N PHE A 35 16.08 21.13 45.82
CA PHE A 35 16.51 21.00 44.43
C PHE A 35 16.48 19.56 43.94
N GLY A 36 16.85 18.57 44.78
CA GLY A 36 16.74 17.16 44.44
C GLY A 36 15.30 16.75 44.11
N VAL A 37 14.33 17.18 44.92
CA VAL A 37 12.91 16.92 44.67
C VAL A 37 12.43 17.61 43.39
N VAL A 38 12.77 18.88 43.19
CA VAL A 38 12.35 19.65 41.99
C VAL A 38 12.94 19.08 40.71
N ILE A 39 14.24 18.74 40.69
CA ILE A 39 14.91 18.15 39.52
C ILE A 39 14.30 16.78 39.19
N SER A 40 13.97 15.97 40.20
CA SER A 40 13.33 14.66 39.99
C SER A 40 11.96 14.78 39.31
N GLY A 41 11.18 15.82 39.63
CA GLY A 41 9.88 16.08 39.00
C GLY A 41 10.00 16.61 37.57
N ILE A 42 11.01 17.42 37.27
CA ILE A 42 11.21 17.99 35.91
C ILE A 42 11.64 16.90 34.92
N LEU A 43 12.46 15.95 35.34
CA LEU A 43 13.01 14.91 34.47
C LEU A 43 11.93 13.96 33.93
N SER A 44 10.95 13.58 34.75
CA SER A 44 9.86 12.67 34.38
C SER A 44 8.85 13.27 33.39
N VAL A 45 8.62 14.60 33.46
CA VAL A 45 7.78 15.33 32.52
C VAL A 45 8.49 15.49 31.17
N ALA A 46 9.81 15.73 31.19
CA ALA A 46 10.60 15.86 29.97
C ALA A 46 10.64 14.56 29.15
N THR A 47 10.78 13.39 29.79
CA THR A 47 10.82 12.09 29.10
C THR A 47 9.49 11.74 28.44
N SER A 48 8.36 11.94 29.15
CA SER A 48 7.03 11.66 28.62
C SER A 48 6.68 12.55 27.41
N SER A 49 7.15 13.80 27.43
CA SER A 49 6.94 14.74 26.32
C SER A 49 7.73 14.34 25.08
N ILE A 50 8.94 13.78 25.24
CA ILE A 50 9.76 13.29 24.12
C ILE A 50 9.10 12.07 23.48
N VAL A 51 8.66 11.09 24.27
CA VAL A 51 8.00 9.87 23.76
C VAL A 51 6.71 10.23 23.00
N ASN A 52 5.85 11.07 23.57
CA ASN A 52 4.63 11.52 22.89
C ASN A 52 4.93 12.25 21.58
N ARG A 53 6.02 13.02 21.53
CA ARG A 53 6.47 13.69 20.30
C ARG A 53 6.94 12.68 19.26
N SER A 54 7.67 11.66 19.68
CA SER A 54 8.14 10.59 18.79
C SER A 54 6.96 9.79 18.22
N ILE A 55 6.01 9.35 19.05
CA ILE A 55 4.77 8.68 18.61
C ILE A 55 4.01 9.55 17.61
N LYS A 56 3.83 10.84 17.93
CA LYS A 56 3.18 11.77 17.01
C LYS A 56 3.93 11.88 15.68
N THR A 57 5.26 11.99 15.73
CA THR A 57 6.10 12.10 14.52
C THR A 57 6.00 10.83 13.67
N THR A 58 6.05 9.64 14.29
CA THR A 58 5.84 8.37 13.60
C THR A 58 4.49 8.33 12.89
N ASN A 59 3.40 8.67 13.59
CA ASN A 59 2.07 8.68 13.00
C ASN A 59 1.92 9.71 11.88
N ASP A 60 2.45 10.92 12.06
CA ASP A 60 2.45 11.96 11.02
C ASP A 60 3.27 11.51 9.79
N ASN A 61 4.38 10.80 9.99
CA ASN A 61 5.21 10.25 8.92
C ASN A 61 4.50 9.10 8.19
N PHE A 62 3.86 8.16 8.92
CA PHE A 62 3.05 7.11 8.31
C PHE A 62 1.96 7.69 7.38
N GLN A 63 1.26 8.74 7.82
CA GLN A 63 0.25 9.39 6.98
C GLN A 63 0.86 10.04 5.74
N GLN A 64 2.00 10.73 5.87
CA GLN A 64 2.69 11.33 4.72
C GLN A 64 3.18 10.27 3.72
N ILE A 65 3.74 9.17 4.22
CA ILE A 65 4.13 8.02 3.39
C ILE A 65 2.91 7.45 2.67
N TYR A 66 1.79 7.26 3.38
CA TYR A 66 0.57 6.73 2.79
C TYR A 66 0.01 7.63 1.68
N GLN A 67 -0.02 8.95 1.88
CA GLN A 67 -0.45 9.91 0.85
C GLN A 67 0.46 9.89 -0.39
N ALA A 68 1.78 9.77 -0.19
CA ALA A 68 2.73 9.65 -1.28
C ALA A 68 2.59 8.31 -2.03
N LEU A 69 2.33 7.21 -1.31
CA LEU A 69 2.05 5.89 -1.90
C LEU A 69 0.80 5.93 -2.78
N GLY A 70 -0.27 6.61 -2.33
CA GLY A 70 -1.46 6.81 -3.15
C GLY A 70 -1.19 7.63 -4.41
N THR A 71 -0.47 8.75 -4.29
CA THR A 71 -0.07 9.55 -5.45
C THR A 71 0.79 8.76 -6.43
N PHE A 72 1.73 7.97 -5.92
CA PHE A 72 2.56 7.09 -6.72
C PHE A 72 1.74 6.01 -7.43
N LEU A 73 0.77 5.40 -6.73
CA LEU A 73 -0.16 4.41 -7.29
C LEU A 73 -0.95 4.98 -8.45
N LEU A 74 -1.51 6.18 -8.30
CA LEU A 74 -2.30 6.83 -9.36
C LEU A 74 -1.45 7.13 -10.61
N ASN A 75 -0.19 7.55 -10.41
CA ASN A 75 0.69 7.94 -11.53
C ASN A 75 1.37 6.73 -12.20
N ASN A 76 1.69 5.68 -11.45
CA ASN A 76 2.48 4.54 -11.93
C ASN A 76 1.67 3.25 -12.06
N LYS A 77 0.40 3.25 -11.63
CA LYS A 77 -0.51 2.07 -11.60
C LYS A 77 0.04 0.89 -10.81
N ARG A 78 0.97 1.15 -9.89
CA ARG A 78 1.64 0.19 -9.01
C ARG A 78 2.08 0.89 -7.73
N LEU A 79 2.35 0.12 -6.69
CA LEU A 79 3.11 0.58 -5.53
C LEU A 79 4.62 0.53 -5.81
N PRO A 80 5.45 1.34 -5.15
CA PRO A 80 6.90 1.24 -5.28
C PRO A 80 7.40 -0.02 -4.57
N CYS A 81 8.44 -0.65 -5.10
CA CYS A 81 9.21 -1.65 -4.39
C CYS A 81 9.98 -1.01 -3.22
N PRO A 82 10.24 -1.77 -2.14
CA PRO A 82 11.00 -1.23 -1.02
C PRO A 82 12.39 -0.77 -1.45
N ALA A 83 12.91 0.25 -0.76
CA ALA A 83 14.32 0.57 -0.78
C ALA A 83 15.11 -0.41 0.10
N SER A 84 16.42 -0.44 -0.10
CA SER A 84 17.31 -1.25 0.72
C SER A 84 17.35 -0.76 2.16
N ILE A 85 17.02 -1.63 3.13
CA ILE A 85 17.05 -1.29 4.56
C ILE A 85 18.45 -1.29 5.16
N THR A 86 19.41 -1.95 4.49
CA THR A 86 20.79 -2.12 4.98
C THR A 86 21.76 -1.05 4.47
N LEU A 87 21.32 -0.14 3.59
CA LEU A 87 22.19 0.96 3.12
C LEU A 87 22.36 2.02 4.19
N ASN A 88 23.57 2.57 4.28
CA ASN A 88 23.93 3.63 5.20
C ASN A 88 23.81 4.99 4.50
N ARG A 89 23.03 5.89 5.09
CA ARG A 89 22.81 7.24 4.58
C ARG A 89 24.09 8.02 4.28
N LEU A 90 25.12 7.84 5.11
CA LEU A 90 26.35 8.64 5.03
C LEU A 90 27.28 8.19 3.90
N SER A 91 27.15 6.95 3.42
CA SER A 91 28.06 6.35 2.44
C SER A 91 27.39 5.92 1.13
N ASP A 92 26.08 5.71 1.11
CA ASP A 92 25.39 5.08 -0.02
C ASP A 92 24.49 6.06 -0.77
N ALA A 93 24.89 6.43 -1.99
CA ALA A 93 24.11 7.32 -2.85
C ALA A 93 22.72 6.76 -3.21
N SER A 94 22.54 5.44 -3.17
CA SER A 94 21.28 4.74 -3.41
C SER A 94 20.38 4.66 -2.16
N TYR A 95 20.78 5.23 -1.02
CA TYR A 95 19.94 5.28 0.18
C TYR A 95 18.57 5.90 -0.14
N GLY A 96 17.49 5.20 0.22
CA GLY A 96 16.11 5.60 -0.07
C GLY A 96 15.61 5.42 -1.50
N GLN A 97 16.41 4.81 -2.37
CA GLN A 97 16.01 4.51 -3.74
C GLN A 97 15.26 3.18 -3.82
N GLU A 98 14.12 3.19 -4.52
CA GLU A 98 13.36 1.99 -4.84
C GLU A 98 14.25 0.93 -5.52
N VAL A 99 14.18 -0.32 -5.04
CA VAL A 99 14.86 -1.45 -5.67
C VAL A 99 14.03 -2.00 -6.83
N VAL A 100 14.67 -2.14 -7.99
CA VAL A 100 14.04 -2.64 -9.21
C VAL A 100 13.48 -4.06 -9.00
N ASN A 101 12.25 -4.30 -9.44
CA ASN A 101 11.56 -5.60 -9.36
C ASN A 101 11.46 -6.20 -7.94
N CYS A 102 11.62 -5.38 -6.89
CA CYS A 102 11.57 -5.82 -5.49
C CYS A 102 12.59 -6.92 -5.20
N ASN A 103 13.70 -6.94 -5.95
CA ASN A 103 14.73 -7.95 -5.85
C ASN A 103 16.11 -7.28 -5.94
N GLY A 104 16.77 -7.18 -4.79
CA GLY A 104 18.08 -6.55 -4.69
C GLY A 104 18.54 -6.48 -3.23
N ASN A 105 19.77 -5.99 -3.05
CA ASN A 105 20.42 -5.97 -1.73
C ASN A 105 19.60 -5.18 -0.71
N GLY A 106 19.45 -5.73 0.49
CA GLY A 106 18.69 -5.13 1.59
C GLY A 106 17.18 -5.03 1.36
N VAL A 107 16.65 -5.73 0.35
CA VAL A 107 15.22 -6.04 0.22
C VAL A 107 15.08 -7.55 0.36
N PHE A 108 14.32 -7.96 1.36
CA PHE A 108 14.24 -9.35 1.79
C PHE A 108 12.87 -9.94 1.45
N GLN A 109 12.84 -11.21 1.10
CA GLN A 109 11.60 -11.94 0.86
C GLN A 109 11.28 -12.82 2.07
N SER A 110 10.00 -12.94 2.43
CA SER A 110 9.55 -13.82 3.51
C SER A 110 9.80 -15.28 3.15
N ASN A 111 10.12 -16.09 4.17
CA ASN A 111 10.27 -17.53 4.03
C ASN A 111 8.92 -18.28 4.06
N SER A 112 7.84 -17.65 4.52
CA SER A 112 6.49 -18.24 4.52
C SER A 112 5.64 -17.79 3.33
N SER A 113 5.94 -16.61 2.76
CA SER A 113 5.23 -16.08 1.59
C SER A 113 6.18 -15.46 0.58
N SER A 114 6.26 -16.06 -0.61
CA SER A 114 7.16 -15.59 -1.67
C SER A 114 6.78 -14.23 -2.27
N ASN A 115 5.56 -13.75 -2.02
CA ASN A 115 5.09 -12.46 -2.51
C ASN A 115 5.35 -11.32 -1.53
N VAL A 116 5.60 -11.62 -0.25
CA VAL A 116 5.83 -10.61 0.78
C VAL A 116 7.31 -10.25 0.79
N VAL A 117 7.59 -8.96 0.57
CA VAL A 117 8.93 -8.39 0.58
C VAL A 117 9.02 -7.29 1.62
N TYR A 118 10.17 -7.20 2.28
CA TYR A 118 10.48 -6.29 3.37
C TYR A 118 11.68 -5.42 2.96
N GLY A 119 11.63 -4.13 3.27
CA GLY A 119 12.76 -3.22 3.12
C GLY A 119 12.48 -1.88 3.80
N MET A 120 13.12 -0.82 3.34
CA MET A 120 12.88 0.55 3.80
C MET A 120 11.87 1.26 2.89
N VAL A 121 11.18 2.27 3.42
CA VAL A 121 10.37 3.21 2.62
C VAL A 121 11.22 3.86 1.52
N PRO A 122 10.82 3.76 0.23
CA PRO A 122 11.57 4.32 -0.89
C PRO A 122 11.30 5.83 -1.08
N PHE A 123 11.75 6.66 -0.13
CA PHE A 123 11.42 8.08 -0.08
C PHE A 123 11.79 8.86 -1.36
N LYS A 124 12.83 8.46 -2.09
CA LYS A 124 13.20 9.12 -3.36
C LYS A 124 12.14 8.90 -4.45
N ALA A 125 11.62 7.68 -4.56
CA ALA A 125 10.56 7.36 -5.52
C ALA A 125 9.23 8.03 -5.14
N LEU A 126 9.01 8.21 -3.84
CA LEU A 126 7.83 8.87 -3.28
C LEU A 126 7.90 10.40 -3.28
N GLY A 127 9.05 10.99 -3.64
CA GLY A 127 9.25 12.44 -3.59
C GLY A 127 9.19 13.01 -2.16
N LEU A 128 9.51 12.18 -1.16
CA LEU A 128 9.49 12.56 0.26
C LEU A 128 10.90 12.97 0.72
N SER A 129 10.94 13.78 1.79
CA SER A 129 12.20 14.00 2.50
C SER A 129 12.60 12.72 3.24
N GLU A 130 13.90 12.55 3.41
CA GLU A 130 14.46 11.40 4.12
C GLU A 130 13.90 11.26 5.55
N GLN A 131 13.67 12.39 6.24
CA GLN A 131 13.17 12.40 7.62
C GLN A 131 11.80 11.75 7.75
N VAL A 132 10.99 11.75 6.68
CA VAL A 132 9.67 11.11 6.66
C VAL A 132 9.78 9.59 6.58
N ALA A 133 10.89 9.04 6.07
CA ALA A 133 11.15 7.60 6.05
C ALA A 133 11.79 7.06 7.35
N LEU A 134 11.94 7.91 8.36
CA LEU A 134 12.37 7.54 9.70
C LEU A 134 11.20 7.65 10.66
N ASP A 135 11.18 6.81 11.70
CA ASP A 135 10.23 6.95 12.80
C ASP A 135 10.63 8.12 13.73
N GLY A 136 9.78 8.43 14.71
CA GLY A 136 10.05 9.45 15.71
C GLY A 136 11.23 9.15 16.64
N TYR A 137 11.77 7.93 16.60
CA TYR A 137 12.92 7.47 17.38
C TYR A 137 14.21 7.44 16.55
N ARG A 138 14.13 7.85 15.26
CA ARG A 138 15.21 7.89 14.27
C ARG A 138 15.66 6.52 13.77
N SER A 139 14.81 5.51 13.81
CA SER A 139 15.04 4.26 13.08
C SER A 139 14.40 4.33 11.70
N LYS A 140 14.89 3.55 10.73
CA LYS A 140 14.24 3.42 9.41
C LYS A 140 12.86 2.81 9.61
N ILE A 141 11.83 3.39 8.98
CA ILE A 141 10.52 2.75 8.89
C ILE A 141 10.64 1.58 7.92
N ALA A 142 10.34 0.39 8.42
CA ALA A 142 10.28 -0.79 7.56
C ALA A 142 9.01 -0.73 6.71
N TYR A 143 9.15 -1.05 5.44
CA TYR A 143 8.08 -1.09 4.46
C TYR A 143 7.99 -2.51 3.92
N VAL A 144 6.88 -3.15 4.25
CA VAL A 144 6.53 -4.50 3.81
C VAL A 144 5.42 -4.38 2.80
N ILE A 145 5.55 -5.08 1.67
CA ILE A 145 4.50 -5.13 0.64
C ILE A 145 4.34 -6.51 0.06
N ASP A 146 3.19 -6.72 -0.54
CA ASP A 146 3.02 -7.73 -1.56
C ASP A 146 3.55 -7.22 -2.91
N LYS A 147 4.64 -7.85 -3.38
CA LYS A 147 5.32 -7.49 -4.62
C LYS A 147 4.44 -7.62 -5.87
N ARG A 148 3.33 -8.36 -5.83
CA ARG A 148 2.34 -8.41 -6.92
C ARG A 148 1.68 -7.05 -7.18
N PHE A 149 1.65 -6.16 -6.19
CA PHE A 149 1.16 -4.79 -6.35
C PHE A 149 2.25 -3.81 -6.79
N ALA A 150 3.51 -4.24 -6.87
CA ALA A 150 4.65 -3.41 -7.28
C ALA A 150 5.05 -3.58 -8.74
N VAL A 151 4.29 -4.35 -9.53
CA VAL A 151 4.53 -4.55 -10.96
C VAL A 151 3.68 -3.58 -11.77
N ALA A 152 4.31 -2.68 -12.51
CA ALA A 152 3.63 -1.91 -13.56
C ALA A 152 3.45 -2.85 -14.75
N SER A 153 2.34 -3.56 -14.78
CA SER A 153 1.84 -4.01 -16.07
C SER A 153 0.73 -3.07 -16.49
N GLU A 154 1.01 -2.27 -17.52
CA GLU A 154 -0.07 -1.83 -18.40
C GLU A 154 -0.79 -3.10 -18.83
N ALA A 155 -2.12 -3.04 -18.86
CA ALA A 155 -2.92 -4.09 -19.45
C ALA A 155 -2.33 -4.43 -20.82
N SER A 156 -1.65 -5.58 -20.93
CA SER A 156 -1.40 -6.14 -22.25
C SER A 156 -2.77 -6.25 -22.95
N ALA A 157 -2.82 -6.36 -24.28
CA ALA A 157 -4.10 -6.50 -24.99
C ALA A 157 -5.01 -7.63 -24.44
N ASN A 158 -4.45 -8.57 -23.67
CA ASN A 158 -5.13 -9.67 -22.97
C ASN A 158 -5.00 -9.64 -21.44
N PHE A 159 -4.46 -8.56 -20.86
CA PHE A 159 -4.09 -8.46 -19.43
C PHE A 159 -3.36 -9.69 -18.87
N SER A 160 -2.43 -10.28 -19.63
CA SER A 160 -1.70 -11.49 -19.26
C SER A 160 -0.75 -11.31 -18.08
N ASN A 161 -0.54 -10.07 -17.61
CA ASN A 161 0.28 -9.74 -16.45
C ASN A 161 -0.59 -9.24 -15.30
N VAL A 162 -0.20 -9.56 -14.07
CA VAL A 162 -0.87 -9.06 -12.86
C VAL A 162 -0.70 -7.54 -12.74
N THR A 163 -1.82 -6.85 -12.67
CA THR A 163 -1.98 -5.42 -12.42
C THR A 163 -2.44 -5.18 -10.97
N PHE A 164 -2.43 -3.92 -10.50
CA PHE A 164 -3.08 -3.54 -9.24
C PHE A 164 -4.53 -4.09 -9.12
N SER A 165 -5.29 -4.14 -10.22
CA SER A 165 -6.65 -4.67 -10.22
C SER A 165 -6.72 -6.19 -10.04
N THR A 166 -5.80 -6.93 -10.65
CA THR A 166 -5.90 -8.40 -10.75
C THR A 166 -5.10 -9.13 -9.70
N SER A 167 -4.16 -8.43 -9.05
CA SER A 167 -3.37 -9.00 -7.98
C SER A 167 -4.29 -9.49 -6.86
N PRO A 168 -4.19 -10.78 -6.46
CA PRO A 168 -4.98 -11.32 -5.37
C PRO A 168 -4.66 -10.55 -4.10
N SER A 169 -5.68 -10.06 -3.41
CA SER A 169 -5.51 -9.34 -2.13
C SER A 169 -5.87 -10.18 -0.92
N SER A 170 -6.41 -11.39 -1.10
CA SER A 170 -6.80 -12.28 0.00
C SER A 170 -5.61 -13.05 0.57
N ASN A 171 -5.55 -13.21 1.90
CA ASN A 171 -4.52 -14.01 2.60
C ASN A 171 -3.09 -13.63 2.23
N THR A 172 -2.84 -12.32 2.16
CA THR A 172 -1.57 -11.78 1.68
C THR A 172 -0.64 -11.46 2.84
N ILE A 173 -0.96 -10.41 3.61
CA ILE A 173 -0.31 -10.09 4.87
C ILE A 173 -1.38 -10.11 5.96
N ILE A 174 -1.09 -10.82 7.05
CA ILE A 174 -1.99 -11.03 8.17
C ILE A 174 -1.55 -10.13 9.32
N ILE A 175 -2.50 -9.35 9.86
CA ILE A 175 -2.27 -8.50 11.02
C ILE A 175 -3.04 -9.06 12.20
N ARG A 176 -2.37 -9.19 13.35
CA ARG A 176 -2.99 -9.70 14.57
C ARG A 176 -2.72 -8.82 15.78
N ASP A 177 -3.57 -8.93 16.77
CA ASP A 177 -3.28 -8.52 18.14
C ASP A 177 -2.95 -9.77 18.97
N LYS A 178 -1.83 -9.72 19.69
CA LYS A 178 -1.38 -10.80 20.58
C LYS A 178 -2.10 -10.67 21.93
N LEU A 179 -2.99 -11.63 22.20
CA LEU A 179 -3.81 -11.70 23.42
C LEU A 179 -3.34 -12.84 24.35
N LEU A 180 -3.94 -12.97 25.54
CA LEU A 180 -3.48 -13.90 26.58
C LEU A 180 -3.73 -15.36 26.21
N THR A 181 -4.85 -15.59 25.53
CA THR A 181 -5.39 -16.93 25.26
C THR A 181 -5.20 -17.34 23.81
N SER A 182 -5.33 -16.40 22.88
CA SER A 182 -5.25 -16.64 21.44
C SER A 182 -5.15 -15.32 20.69
N ASP A 183 -4.30 -15.26 19.67
CA ASP A 183 -4.18 -14.06 18.83
C ASP A 183 -5.49 -13.74 18.10
N LEU A 184 -5.83 -12.47 18.04
CA LEU A 184 -6.97 -11.96 17.28
C LEU A 184 -6.50 -11.49 15.91
N THR A 185 -7.04 -12.05 14.83
CA THR A 185 -6.75 -11.56 13.47
C THR A 185 -7.59 -10.31 13.16
N LEU A 186 -6.91 -9.19 12.91
CA LEU A 186 -7.54 -7.92 12.53
C LEU A 186 -7.84 -7.88 11.04
N THR A 187 -6.91 -8.38 10.21
CA THR A 187 -7.09 -8.53 8.77
C THR A 187 -6.15 -9.61 8.22
N SER A 188 -6.55 -10.27 7.14
CA SER A 188 -5.73 -11.20 6.34
C SER A 188 -5.34 -10.64 4.98
N ASP A 189 -5.81 -9.42 4.66
CA ASP A 189 -5.85 -8.90 3.30
C ASP A 189 -5.07 -7.58 3.16
N ALA A 190 -4.16 -7.33 4.11
CA ALA A 190 -3.23 -6.22 4.01
C ALA A 190 -2.29 -6.47 2.82
N ILE A 191 -2.01 -5.40 2.07
CA ILE A 191 -1.09 -5.44 0.92
C ILE A 191 0.17 -4.61 1.16
N LEU A 192 0.15 -3.77 2.21
CA LEU A 192 1.30 -3.05 2.72
C LEU A 192 1.23 -2.91 4.24
N VAL A 193 2.41 -2.88 4.87
CA VAL A 193 2.62 -2.59 6.28
C VAL A 193 3.84 -1.66 6.41
N LEU A 194 3.70 -0.63 7.23
CA LEU A 194 4.78 0.19 7.74
C LEU A 194 4.99 -0.18 9.20
N ILE A 195 6.25 -0.35 9.61
CA ILE A 195 6.62 -0.74 10.98
C ILE A 195 7.59 0.31 11.54
N SER A 196 7.29 0.79 12.73
CA SER A 196 8.18 1.56 13.60
C SER A 196 8.57 0.69 14.77
N TYR A 197 9.86 0.51 15.02
CA TYR A 197 10.41 -0.39 16.05
C TYR A 197 10.45 0.24 17.46
N GLY A 198 9.51 1.14 17.72
CA GLY A 198 9.35 1.80 19.00
C GLY A 198 10.57 2.54 19.56
N ALA A 199 10.48 2.86 20.84
CA ALA A 199 11.52 3.55 21.60
C ALA A 199 12.70 2.62 21.94
N ASN A 200 12.42 1.32 22.08
CA ASN A 200 13.42 0.31 22.43
C ASN A 200 14.39 0.00 21.27
N LYS A 201 13.97 0.26 20.02
CA LYS A 201 14.73 0.03 18.77
C LYS A 201 15.23 -1.40 18.58
N LEU A 202 14.59 -2.38 19.21
CA LEU A 202 14.96 -3.77 19.08
C LEU A 202 14.72 -4.18 17.63
N SER A 203 15.71 -4.86 17.03
CA SER A 203 15.66 -5.29 15.62
C SER A 203 15.52 -4.16 14.57
N ALA A 204 15.59 -2.90 14.99
CA ALA A 204 15.50 -1.74 14.11
C ALA A 204 16.78 -1.55 13.26
N PHE A 205 16.68 -0.77 12.20
CA PHE A 205 17.85 -0.35 11.41
C PHE A 205 18.06 1.15 11.54
N ASP A 206 19.23 1.55 12.05
CA ASP A 206 19.58 2.97 12.14
C ASP A 206 19.96 3.54 10.76
N PRO A 207 19.63 4.80 10.44
CA PRO A 207 19.93 5.44 9.15
C PRO A 207 21.43 5.52 8.85
N ASP A 208 22.24 5.67 9.89
CA ASP A 208 23.69 5.90 9.80
C ASP A 208 24.51 4.60 9.96
N ASN A 209 23.84 3.45 10.00
CA ASN A 209 24.45 2.13 10.12
C ASN A 209 23.83 1.16 9.10
N SER A 210 24.59 0.15 8.68
CA SER A 210 24.13 -0.93 7.80
C SER A 210 23.66 -2.16 8.57
N GLN A 211 23.93 -2.21 9.88
CA GLN A 211 23.59 -3.33 10.75
C GLN A 211 22.21 -3.15 11.39
N GLN A 212 21.55 -4.28 11.63
CA GLN A 212 20.38 -4.35 12.49
C GLN A 212 20.80 -4.18 13.95
N ASN A 213 19.97 -3.50 14.74
CA ASN A 213 20.14 -3.37 16.17
C ASN A 213 19.90 -4.71 16.89
N THR A 214 20.27 -4.74 18.17
CA THR A 214 20.12 -5.93 19.02
C THR A 214 18.69 -6.45 18.98
N ARG A 215 18.55 -7.76 18.79
CA ARG A 215 17.27 -8.44 18.74
C ARG A 215 16.71 -8.64 20.15
N SER A 216 15.38 -8.70 20.25
CA SER A 216 14.69 -9.04 21.49
C SER A 216 14.74 -10.54 21.80
N ASN A 217 14.57 -10.90 23.07
CA ASN A 217 14.24 -12.27 23.49
C ASN A 217 12.74 -12.44 23.78
N ASP A 218 11.97 -11.35 23.73
CA ASP A 218 10.52 -11.38 23.93
C ASP A 218 9.82 -11.89 22.68
N VAL A 219 8.90 -12.84 22.88
CA VAL A 219 8.22 -13.52 21.78
C VAL A 219 7.24 -12.61 21.03
N ALA A 220 6.84 -11.47 21.57
CA ALA A 220 5.99 -10.53 20.84
C ALA A 220 6.82 -9.63 19.92
N GLU A 221 7.94 -9.11 20.42
CA GLU A 221 8.93 -8.37 19.64
C GLU A 221 9.47 -9.19 18.45
N LEU A 222 9.71 -10.48 18.67
CA LEU A 222 10.20 -11.38 17.63
C LEU A 222 9.23 -11.61 16.46
N ASP A 223 7.92 -11.34 16.64
CA ASP A 223 6.95 -11.52 15.55
C ASP A 223 7.03 -10.43 14.48
N ASN A 224 7.61 -9.26 14.82
CA ASN A 224 7.83 -8.14 13.88
C ASN A 224 9.30 -8.02 13.43
N ASP A 225 10.13 -8.96 13.87
CA ASP A 225 11.56 -9.02 13.59
C ASP A 225 11.85 -9.72 12.24
N ILE A 226 13.00 -9.39 11.66
CA ILE A 226 13.55 -10.03 10.47
C ILE A 226 14.93 -10.59 10.77
N THR A 227 15.18 -11.83 10.33
CA THR A 227 16.44 -12.53 10.66
C THR A 227 17.02 -13.28 9.47
N ASN A 228 18.26 -13.77 9.60
CA ASN A 228 18.93 -14.58 8.59
C ASN A 228 18.98 -13.93 7.20
N PHE A 229 19.18 -12.60 7.15
CA PHE A 229 19.31 -11.86 5.90
C PHE A 229 20.71 -12.01 5.32
N ILE A 230 20.81 -12.54 4.10
CA ILE A 230 22.05 -12.61 3.33
C ILE A 230 21.95 -11.62 2.16
N ASN A 231 22.76 -10.55 2.15
CA ASN A 231 22.79 -9.60 1.03
C ASN A 231 23.34 -10.26 -0.25
N GLY A 232 22.71 -10.06 -1.43
CA GLY A 232 23.27 -10.47 -2.73
C GLY A 232 22.61 -11.63 -3.50
N SER A 233 21.47 -12.13 -3.02
CA SER A 233 20.59 -13.12 -3.69
C SER A 233 19.14 -12.63 -3.50
N PRO A 234 18.06 -13.13 -4.14
CA PRO A 234 16.69 -12.88 -3.66
C PRO A 234 16.63 -13.34 -2.20
N SER A 235 16.85 -12.39 -1.30
CA SER A 235 17.42 -12.69 -0.01
C SER A 235 16.28 -13.10 0.89
N THR A 236 15.98 -14.39 0.87
CA THR A 236 15.05 -14.99 1.82
C THR A 236 15.58 -14.72 3.21
N ALA A 237 14.84 -13.92 3.96
CA ALA A 237 15.02 -13.75 5.37
C ALA A 237 13.99 -14.62 6.10
N THR A 238 14.27 -14.93 7.35
CA THR A 238 13.33 -15.67 8.20
C THR A 238 12.42 -14.67 8.91
N TYR A 239 11.20 -14.54 8.39
CA TYR A 239 10.08 -13.79 8.94
C TYR A 239 8.77 -14.23 8.26
N ASP A 240 7.67 -14.25 9.01
CA ASP A 240 6.37 -14.70 8.49
C ASP A 240 5.66 -13.59 7.67
N ASN A 241 4.51 -13.90 7.08
CA ASN A 241 3.58 -12.91 6.54
C ASN A 241 2.57 -12.44 7.60
N VAL A 242 2.84 -12.71 8.88
CA VAL A 242 2.03 -12.34 10.03
C VAL A 242 2.77 -11.29 10.84
N PHE A 243 2.13 -10.16 11.12
CA PHE A 243 2.69 -9.07 11.93
C PHE A 243 1.78 -8.74 13.11
N MET A 244 2.38 -8.38 14.25
CA MET A 244 1.66 -8.03 15.48
C MET A 244 1.45 -6.53 15.55
N ASN A 245 0.19 -6.11 15.56
CA ASN A 245 -0.21 -4.72 15.76
C ASN A 245 -0.17 -4.30 17.24
N SER A 246 -0.35 -5.25 18.16
CA SER A 246 -0.20 -5.01 19.58
C SER A 246 0.11 -6.30 20.33
N ALA A 247 0.71 -6.18 21.51
CA ALA A 247 0.92 -7.30 22.42
C ALA A 247 0.60 -6.94 23.86
N LYS A 248 -0.60 -7.31 24.33
CA LYS A 248 -1.14 -6.86 25.64
C LYS A 248 -0.36 -7.32 26.88
N TYR A 249 0.50 -8.33 26.74
CA TYR A 249 1.22 -8.95 27.86
C TYR A 249 2.72 -8.74 27.82
N SER A 250 3.22 -8.14 26.73
CA SER A 250 4.63 -7.75 26.67
C SER A 250 4.78 -6.38 27.29
N LEU A 251 5.70 -6.27 28.24
CA LEU A 251 6.05 -5.00 28.88
C LEU A 251 7.07 -4.19 28.06
N ILE A 252 7.63 -4.80 27.01
CA ILE A 252 8.65 -4.19 26.18
C ILE A 252 8.19 -3.94 24.75
N PHE A 253 7.11 -4.60 24.29
CA PHE A 253 6.51 -4.39 22.99
C PHE A 253 6.06 -2.93 22.80
N ASP A 254 6.78 -2.22 21.95
CA ASP A 254 6.51 -0.82 21.61
C ASP A 254 6.52 -0.56 20.10
N ASP A 255 6.45 -1.62 19.30
CA ASP A 255 6.28 -1.53 17.85
C ASP A 255 4.93 -0.92 17.47
N ASP A 256 4.97 0.01 16.52
CA ASP A 256 3.78 0.64 15.94
C ASP A 256 3.63 0.22 14.47
N LEU A 257 2.44 -0.27 14.11
CA LEU A 257 2.13 -0.71 12.76
C LEU A 257 1.14 0.24 12.08
N PHE A 258 1.37 0.49 10.80
CA PHE A 258 0.39 1.10 9.91
C PHE A 258 0.22 0.22 8.68
N TYR A 259 -0.98 -0.30 8.46
CA TYR A 259 -1.25 -1.25 7.38
C TYR A 259 -2.49 -0.85 6.59
N LYS A 260 -2.50 -1.23 5.32
CA LYS A 260 -3.61 -0.94 4.42
C LYS A 260 -3.90 -2.12 3.50
N THR A 261 -5.19 -2.33 3.29
CA THR A 261 -5.70 -3.28 2.30
C THR A 261 -5.79 -2.61 0.93
N LYS A 262 -5.93 -3.42 -0.12
CA LYS A 262 -6.23 -2.93 -1.46
C LYS A 262 -7.48 -2.03 -1.48
N GLN A 263 -8.52 -2.43 -0.74
CA GLN A 263 -9.78 -1.69 -0.68
C GLN A 263 -9.59 -0.30 -0.05
N ASN A 264 -8.75 -0.18 0.99
CA ASN A 264 -8.43 1.12 1.56
C ASN A 264 -7.77 2.06 0.54
N LEU A 265 -6.84 1.57 -0.28
CA LEU A 265 -6.21 2.39 -1.32
C LEU A 265 -7.20 2.81 -2.41
N ILE A 266 -8.13 1.93 -2.78
CA ILE A 266 -9.19 2.25 -3.74
C ILE A 266 -10.09 3.37 -3.20
N ASP A 267 -10.57 3.21 -1.96
CA ASP A 267 -11.50 4.15 -1.33
C ASP A 267 -10.84 5.49 -0.99
N ASP A 268 -9.65 5.47 -0.38
CA ASP A 268 -8.97 6.67 0.13
C ASP A 268 -8.45 7.55 -1.02
N PHE A 269 -8.03 6.95 -2.14
CA PHE A 269 -7.44 7.67 -3.29
C PHE A 269 -8.32 7.72 -4.55
N LYS A 270 -9.55 7.19 -4.49
CA LYS A 270 -10.45 7.09 -5.65
C LYS A 270 -9.78 6.39 -6.85
N ALA A 271 -9.12 5.28 -6.54
CA ALA A 271 -8.37 4.51 -7.52
C ALA A 271 -9.25 3.49 -8.27
N GLU A 272 -10.57 3.67 -8.31
CA GLU A 272 -11.49 2.76 -9.01
C GLU A 272 -11.17 2.65 -10.50
N HIS A 273 -10.69 3.73 -11.13
CA HIS A 273 -10.27 3.73 -12.52
C HIS A 273 -9.10 2.78 -12.82
N LEU A 274 -8.40 2.28 -11.79
CA LEU A 274 -7.38 1.23 -11.93
C LEU A 274 -7.99 -0.18 -11.93
N ILE A 275 -9.26 -0.33 -11.58
CA ILE A 275 -9.99 -1.60 -11.61
C ILE A 275 -10.31 -1.97 -13.05
N ALA A 276 -9.97 -3.20 -13.41
CA ALA A 276 -10.14 -3.76 -14.74
C ALA A 276 -11.16 -4.90 -14.71
N CYS A 277 -11.96 -4.96 -15.76
CA CYS A 277 -12.88 -6.06 -16.03
C CYS A 277 -12.39 -6.89 -17.21
N PHE A 278 -12.43 -8.21 -17.05
CA PHE A 278 -11.91 -9.15 -18.02
C PHE A 278 -13.00 -9.69 -18.90
N ASN A 279 -12.72 -9.79 -20.20
CA ASN A 279 -13.56 -10.50 -21.15
C ASN A 279 -15.04 -10.10 -21.04
N ALA A 280 -15.39 -8.98 -21.66
CA ALA A 280 -16.78 -8.51 -21.77
C ALA A 280 -17.72 -9.49 -22.49
N GLY A 281 -17.20 -10.61 -23.02
CA GLY A 281 -17.93 -11.63 -23.75
C GLY A 281 -17.90 -11.42 -25.26
N ASN A 282 -18.46 -12.41 -25.98
CA ASN A 282 -18.33 -12.51 -27.44
C ASN A 282 -18.94 -11.32 -28.21
N PHE A 283 -20.06 -10.75 -27.73
CA PHE A 283 -20.68 -9.55 -28.34
C PHE A 283 -19.74 -8.34 -28.37
N PHE A 284 -18.81 -8.28 -27.43
CA PHE A 284 -17.83 -7.21 -27.30
C PHE A 284 -16.44 -7.63 -27.79
N ALA A 285 -16.37 -8.71 -28.59
CA ALA A 285 -15.14 -9.32 -29.08
C ALA A 285 -14.15 -9.70 -27.95
N ASN A 286 -14.68 -10.13 -26.80
CA ASN A 286 -13.91 -10.46 -25.60
C ASN A 286 -12.98 -9.32 -25.14
N ARG A 287 -13.31 -8.07 -25.49
CA ARG A 287 -12.53 -6.92 -25.07
C ARG A 287 -12.55 -6.79 -23.55
N HIS A 288 -11.50 -6.17 -23.07
CA HIS A 288 -11.32 -5.79 -21.69
C HIS A 288 -11.57 -4.28 -21.55
N GLY A 289 -11.78 -3.81 -20.32
CA GLY A 289 -11.91 -2.38 -20.05
C GLY A 289 -11.69 -2.07 -18.59
N TYR A 290 -11.60 -0.78 -18.28
CA TYR A 290 -11.45 -0.28 -16.91
C TYR A 290 -12.80 0.16 -16.33
N PHE A 291 -12.83 0.37 -15.02
CA PHE A 291 -13.99 0.89 -14.31
C PHE A 291 -14.57 2.13 -15.00
N ASP A 292 -15.90 2.18 -15.07
CA ASP A 292 -16.68 3.24 -15.72
C ASP A 292 -16.57 3.28 -17.26
N GLU A 293 -15.67 2.48 -17.87
CA GLU A 293 -15.56 2.38 -19.32
C GLU A 293 -16.80 1.68 -19.91
N VAL A 294 -17.41 2.34 -20.90
CA VAL A 294 -18.55 1.80 -21.65
C VAL A 294 -18.04 1.17 -22.93
N LEU A 295 -18.22 -0.15 -23.04
CA LEU A 295 -17.95 -0.89 -24.27
C LEU A 295 -19.22 -1.04 -25.10
N TYR A 296 -19.08 -0.83 -26.42
CA TYR A 296 -20.15 -1.03 -27.39
C TYR A 296 -19.98 -2.37 -28.11
N ALA A 297 -21.05 -3.14 -28.27
CA ALA A 297 -20.99 -4.39 -29.00
C ALA A 297 -20.44 -4.19 -30.42
N THR A 298 -19.56 -5.09 -30.85
CA THR A 298 -18.95 -5.11 -32.18
C THR A 298 -19.45 -6.30 -33.01
N ARG A 299 -20.12 -7.26 -32.37
CA ARG A 299 -20.73 -8.45 -32.95
C ARG A 299 -22.11 -8.63 -32.36
N GLY A 300 -23.10 -9.06 -33.15
CA GLY A 300 -24.50 -9.19 -32.72
C GLY A 300 -25.16 -7.84 -32.36
N CYS A 301 -26.46 -7.70 -32.57
CA CYS A 301 -27.22 -6.46 -32.28
C CYS A 301 -26.53 -5.16 -32.76
N TRP A 302 -25.99 -5.17 -33.99
CA TRP A 302 -25.20 -4.05 -34.51
C TRP A 302 -26.10 -2.98 -35.16
N SER A 303 -25.94 -1.73 -34.74
CA SER A 303 -26.57 -0.55 -35.35
C SER A 303 -25.50 0.41 -35.89
N PRO A 304 -25.71 1.07 -37.05
CA PRO A 304 -24.86 2.18 -37.49
C PRO A 304 -24.77 3.31 -36.47
N GLU A 305 -25.83 3.54 -35.70
CA GLU A 305 -25.87 4.49 -34.59
C GLU A 305 -25.33 3.84 -33.30
N GLN A 306 -24.18 4.32 -32.80
CA GLN A 306 -23.56 3.79 -31.59
C GLN A 306 -24.47 3.81 -30.35
N ARG A 307 -25.37 4.80 -30.24
CA ARG A 307 -26.32 4.94 -29.11
C ARG A 307 -27.37 3.83 -29.03
N LYS A 308 -27.54 3.04 -30.09
CA LYS A 308 -28.51 1.93 -30.18
C LYS A 308 -27.85 0.55 -30.06
N ARG A 309 -26.53 0.48 -29.85
CA ARG A 309 -25.81 -0.80 -29.68
C ARG A 309 -25.98 -1.32 -28.26
N LEU A 310 -25.90 -2.65 -28.10
CA LEU A 310 -25.70 -3.26 -26.79
C LEU A 310 -24.46 -2.65 -26.12
N THR A 311 -24.59 -2.27 -24.85
CA THR A 311 -23.48 -1.71 -24.07
C THR A 311 -23.23 -2.54 -22.83
N THR A 312 -21.98 -2.55 -22.40
CA THR A 312 -21.61 -3.07 -21.09
C THR A 312 -20.67 -2.10 -20.41
N LYS A 313 -20.69 -2.11 -19.09
CA LYS A 313 -19.89 -1.23 -18.25
C LYS A 313 -19.17 -2.05 -17.19
N CYS A 314 -17.92 -1.71 -16.93
CA CYS A 314 -17.14 -2.33 -15.87
C CYS A 314 -17.55 -1.77 -14.50
N LEU A 315 -17.87 -2.66 -13.57
CA LEU A 315 -18.25 -2.35 -12.19
C LEU A 315 -17.04 -2.34 -11.26
N ARG A 316 -17.25 -1.82 -10.05
CA ARG A 316 -16.23 -1.61 -9.02
C ARG A 316 -15.60 -2.92 -8.52
N ASP A 317 -16.31 -4.03 -8.66
CA ASP A 317 -15.86 -5.38 -8.28
C ASP A 317 -15.11 -6.12 -9.40
N GLY A 318 -14.88 -5.46 -10.55
CA GLY A 318 -14.26 -6.09 -11.72
C GLY A 318 -15.24 -6.95 -12.53
N SER A 319 -16.55 -6.87 -12.26
CA SER A 319 -17.58 -7.56 -13.04
C SER A 319 -18.17 -6.65 -14.14
N TRP A 320 -18.74 -7.27 -15.17
CA TRP A 320 -19.44 -6.56 -16.23
C TRP A 320 -20.94 -6.48 -15.93
N ILE A 321 -21.52 -5.28 -16.02
CA ILE A 321 -22.97 -5.12 -16.13
C ILE A 321 -23.35 -4.91 -17.60
N GLN A 322 -24.31 -5.67 -18.09
CA GLN A 322 -24.84 -5.53 -19.44
C GLN A 322 -26.10 -4.66 -19.40
N TYR A 323 -26.12 -3.63 -20.24
CA TYR A 323 -27.30 -2.80 -20.45
C TYR A 323 -27.90 -3.16 -21.82
N SER A 324 -29.07 -3.78 -21.82
CA SER A 324 -29.76 -4.20 -23.04
C SER A 324 -30.51 -3.04 -23.71
N PRO A 325 -30.23 -2.80 -25.00
CA PRO A 325 -31.27 -2.41 -25.94
C PRO A 325 -31.11 -3.20 -27.26
N CYS A 326 -30.80 -4.50 -27.21
CA CYS A 326 -31.01 -5.31 -28.41
C CYS A 326 -32.51 -5.18 -28.74
N THR A 327 -32.84 -4.60 -29.87
CA THR A 327 -34.23 -4.53 -30.37
C THR A 327 -34.42 -5.48 -31.55
N PHE A 328 -33.32 -5.99 -32.13
CA PHE A 328 -33.32 -6.87 -33.29
C PHE A 328 -32.11 -7.82 -33.34
N CYS A 329 -32.26 -8.97 -34.02
CA CYS A 329 -31.21 -9.89 -34.44
C CYS A 329 -30.89 -9.69 -35.93
N THR A 330 -29.62 -9.79 -36.33
CA THR A 330 -29.20 -9.78 -37.74
C THR A 330 -29.06 -11.22 -38.24
N ILE A 331 -29.76 -11.53 -39.33
CA ILE A 331 -29.80 -12.86 -39.93
C ILE A 331 -28.84 -12.88 -41.11
N ALA A 332 -27.72 -13.59 -41.01
CA ALA A 332 -26.76 -13.72 -42.12
C ALA A 332 -26.63 -15.15 -42.68
N THR A 333 -27.28 -16.13 -42.05
CA THR A 333 -26.97 -17.57 -42.24
C THR A 333 -28.13 -18.41 -42.77
N VAL A 334 -29.27 -17.80 -43.15
CA VAL A 334 -30.44 -18.55 -43.66
C VAL A 334 -30.36 -18.66 -45.18
N SER A 335 -30.09 -19.86 -45.68
CA SER A 335 -30.07 -20.15 -47.12
C SER A 335 -31.42 -19.82 -47.76
N GLY A 336 -31.42 -18.97 -48.79
CA GLY A 336 -32.65 -18.54 -49.50
C GLY A 336 -33.29 -17.25 -48.98
N VAL A 337 -32.73 -16.65 -47.92
CA VAL A 337 -33.15 -15.35 -47.36
C VAL A 337 -31.96 -14.39 -47.39
N ASN A 338 -32.14 -13.21 -47.99
CA ASN A 338 -31.13 -12.14 -47.92
C ASN A 338 -30.95 -11.64 -46.48
N ALA A 339 -29.81 -11.04 -46.16
CA ALA A 339 -29.56 -10.59 -44.79
C ALA A 339 -30.62 -9.58 -44.32
N ILE A 340 -31.35 -9.91 -43.24
CA ILE A 340 -32.47 -9.12 -42.68
C ILE A 340 -32.26 -8.93 -41.18
N ASN A 341 -32.67 -7.78 -40.65
CA ASN A 341 -32.81 -7.56 -39.21
C ASN A 341 -34.23 -7.91 -38.77
N VAL A 342 -34.39 -8.77 -37.78
CA VAL A 342 -35.69 -9.14 -37.18
C VAL A 342 -35.80 -8.68 -35.75
N ASN A 343 -36.99 -8.24 -35.32
CA ASN A 343 -37.22 -7.88 -33.92
C ASN A 343 -37.07 -9.09 -32.99
N ILE A 344 -36.80 -8.83 -31.71
CA ILE A 344 -36.83 -9.87 -30.66
C ILE A 344 -38.21 -10.54 -30.62
N GLY A 345 -38.19 -11.85 -30.43
CA GLY A 345 -39.38 -12.71 -30.40
C GLY A 345 -39.37 -13.74 -31.52
N SER A 346 -40.49 -14.42 -31.71
CA SER A 346 -40.72 -15.35 -32.81
C SER A 346 -41.36 -14.67 -34.00
N GLY A 347 -41.08 -15.20 -35.18
CA GLY A 347 -41.76 -14.76 -36.40
C GLY A 347 -41.47 -15.66 -37.58
N THR A 348 -41.76 -15.15 -38.78
CA THR A 348 -41.57 -15.89 -40.03
C THR A 348 -40.94 -14.98 -41.09
N LEU A 349 -39.97 -15.51 -41.83
CA LEU A 349 -39.24 -14.84 -42.90
C LEU A 349 -39.63 -15.44 -44.23
N THR A 350 -39.95 -14.61 -45.21
CA THR A 350 -40.24 -15.06 -46.58
C THR A 350 -38.95 -15.25 -47.37
N CYS A 351 -38.82 -16.37 -48.08
CA CYS A 351 -37.71 -16.65 -48.97
C CYS A 351 -37.73 -15.67 -50.16
N ASN A 352 -36.62 -14.97 -50.39
CA ASN A 352 -36.55 -13.86 -51.35
C ASN A 352 -35.35 -13.93 -52.31
N GLN A 353 -34.61 -15.04 -52.30
CA GLN A 353 -33.56 -15.30 -53.29
C GLN A 353 -34.15 -15.90 -54.58
N PRO A 354 -33.55 -15.64 -55.75
CA PRO A 354 -34.01 -16.21 -57.02
C PRO A 354 -34.06 -17.74 -56.98
N GLY A 355 -35.19 -18.31 -57.38
CA GLY A 355 -35.40 -19.77 -57.42
C GLY A 355 -35.71 -20.41 -56.06
N ARG A 356 -35.89 -19.62 -54.99
CA ARG A 356 -36.27 -20.09 -53.66
C ARG A 356 -37.70 -19.69 -53.32
N THR A 357 -38.46 -20.60 -52.72
CA THR A 357 -39.86 -20.37 -52.31
C THR A 357 -40.12 -20.87 -50.89
N GLY A 358 -41.17 -20.33 -50.25
CA GLY A 358 -41.58 -20.70 -48.90
C GLY A 358 -41.19 -19.68 -47.84
N SER A 359 -41.18 -20.13 -46.58
CA SER A 359 -40.90 -19.31 -45.41
C SER A 359 -40.13 -20.08 -44.35
N VAL A 360 -39.30 -19.37 -43.59
CA VAL A 360 -38.49 -19.90 -42.48
C VAL A 360 -38.96 -19.28 -41.18
N GLY A 361 -39.30 -20.11 -40.19
CA GLY A 361 -39.61 -19.65 -38.84
C GLY A 361 -38.35 -19.19 -38.13
N TYR A 362 -38.44 -18.18 -37.28
CA TYR A 362 -37.32 -17.74 -36.47
C TYR A 362 -37.69 -17.49 -35.02
N GLN A 363 -36.69 -17.58 -34.15
CA GLN A 363 -36.71 -17.08 -32.78
C GLN A 363 -35.46 -16.21 -32.57
N CYS A 364 -35.69 -14.93 -32.26
CA CYS A 364 -34.65 -13.97 -31.89
C CYS A 364 -34.73 -13.73 -30.38
N PHE A 365 -33.64 -14.01 -29.67
CA PHE A 365 -33.56 -13.87 -28.22
C PHE A 365 -33.03 -12.51 -27.80
N ILE A 366 -33.25 -12.14 -26.53
CA ILE A 366 -32.85 -10.84 -25.97
C ILE A 366 -31.33 -10.68 -25.93
N ASP A 367 -30.59 -11.79 -25.88
CA ASP A 367 -29.14 -11.81 -26.00
C ASP A 367 -28.67 -11.67 -27.46
N GLY A 368 -29.55 -11.51 -28.45
CA GLY A 368 -29.20 -11.43 -29.86
C GLY A 368 -28.86 -12.77 -30.51
N SER A 369 -28.97 -13.88 -29.78
CA SER A 369 -28.90 -15.22 -30.38
C SER A 369 -30.14 -15.48 -31.23
N PHE A 370 -29.98 -16.34 -32.23
CA PHE A 370 -30.97 -16.57 -33.27
C PHE A 370 -31.04 -18.04 -33.65
N THR A 371 -32.25 -18.57 -33.74
CA THR A 371 -32.50 -19.92 -34.25
C THR A 371 -33.55 -19.90 -35.35
N THR A 372 -33.43 -20.82 -36.29
CA THR A 372 -34.42 -21.02 -37.37
C THR A 372 -35.08 -22.37 -37.30
N SER A 373 -36.32 -22.42 -37.77
CA SER A 373 -37.06 -23.66 -38.02
C SER A 373 -37.55 -23.69 -39.47
N GLY A 374 -37.19 -24.77 -40.18
CA GLY A 374 -37.48 -24.93 -41.61
C GLY A 374 -36.40 -24.35 -42.52
N ASN A 375 -36.58 -24.54 -43.84
CA ASN A 375 -35.66 -24.10 -44.89
C ASN A 375 -36.44 -23.53 -46.07
N CYS A 376 -35.81 -22.63 -46.83
CA CYS A 376 -36.30 -22.27 -48.14
C CYS A 376 -36.16 -23.44 -49.11
N ASN A 377 -37.21 -23.72 -49.88
CA ASN A 377 -37.21 -24.72 -50.93
C ASN A 377 -36.62 -24.12 -52.20
#